data_AF-A0A848P5W6-F1
#
_entry.id   AF-A0A848P5W6-F1
#
_cell.length_a   1.000
_cell.length_b   1.000
_cell.length_c   1.000
_cell.angle_alpha   90.00
_cell.angle_beta   90.00
_cell.angle_gamma   90.00
#
_symmetry.space_group_name_H-M   'P 1'
#
loop_
_entity.id
_entity.type
_entity.pdbx_description
1 polymer ?
#
loop_
_entity_poly.entity_id
_entity_poly.type
_entity_poly.pdbx_seq_one_letter_code
_entity_poly.pdbx_strand_id
1 'polypeptide(L)'
;MRAAQPSRRLSALAIPALMAAGLLSLLWLIAFQLGYTPAIASEREFIADIKTSPFASHPAVQRALLRVESAPYVSRADFQAVEVAFGIAAKASLHD
;
A
#
# COMPACT_ATOMS: atom_id res chain seq x y z
N MET A 1 -24.92 48.35 23.76
CA MET A 1 -23.75 47.53 23.35
C MET A 1 -24.23 46.47 22.35
N ARG A 2 -23.91 46.64 21.05
CA ARG A 2 -24.20 45.62 20.03
C ARG A 2 -23.04 44.63 20.01
N ALA A 3 -23.30 43.38 20.41
CA ALA A 3 -22.34 42.30 20.21
C ALA A 3 -22.14 42.10 18.70
N ALA A 4 -20.93 42.33 18.21
CA ALA A 4 -20.55 42.05 16.83
C ALA A 4 -20.65 40.53 16.63
N GLN A 5 -21.64 40.07 15.87
CA GLN A 5 -21.89 38.65 15.60
C GLN A 5 -20.85 38.16 14.59
N PRO A 6 -19.83 37.36 15.00
CA PRO A 6 -18.76 36.96 14.10
C PRO A 6 -18.97 35.49 13.74
N SER A 7 -19.71 35.14 12.68
CA SER A 7 -19.73 33.70 12.32
C SER A 7 -20.35 33.25 11.00
N ARG A 8 -21.29 33.96 10.36
CA ARG A 8 -22.02 33.34 9.22
C ARG A 8 -21.14 32.91 8.03
N ARG A 9 -20.05 33.64 7.76
CA ARG A 9 -19.11 33.31 6.66
C ARG A 9 -18.13 32.19 7.01
N LEU A 10 -17.75 32.06 8.29
CA LEU A 10 -16.86 30.98 8.76
C LEU A 10 -17.59 29.64 8.74
N SER A 11 -18.88 29.61 9.11
CA SER A 11 -19.70 28.40 9.10
C SER A 11 -19.98 27.87 7.69
N ALA A 12 -20.15 28.77 6.70
CA ALA A 12 -20.46 28.41 5.32
C ALA A 12 -19.29 27.70 4.60
N LEU A 13 -18.05 27.97 5.00
CA LEU A 13 -16.85 27.31 4.48
C LEU A 13 -16.41 26.11 5.33
N ALA A 14 -16.74 26.10 6.62
CA ALA A 14 -16.35 25.01 7.53
C ALA A 14 -17.00 23.67 7.17
N ILE A 15 -18.29 23.66 6.83
CA ILE A 15 -19.01 22.42 6.47
C ILE A 15 -18.44 21.76 5.20
N PRO A 16 -18.28 22.46 4.06
CA PRO A 16 -17.68 21.85 2.87
C PRO A 16 -16.21 21.48 3.08
N ALA A 17 -15.44 22.24 3.87
CA ALA A 17 -14.07 21.89 4.20
C ALA A 17 -13.97 20.59 5.02
N LEU A 18 -14.86 20.39 6.00
CA LEU A 18 -14.93 19.15 6.78
C LEU A 18 -15.35 17.95 5.92
N MET A 19 -16.32 18.14 5.02
CA MET A 19 -16.73 17.10 4.07
C MET A 19 -15.58 16.70 3.14
N ALA A 20 -14.85 17.68 2.60
CA ALA A 20 -13.68 17.43 1.77
C ALA A 20 -12.58 16.70 2.53
N ALA A 21 -12.28 17.11 3.77
CA ALA A 21 -11.30 16.44 4.62
C ALA A 21 -11.72 14.99 4.95
N GLY A 22 -13.02 14.76 5.18
CA GLY A 22 -13.58 13.42 5.41
C GLY A 22 -13.44 12.51 4.19
N LEU A 23 -13.80 13.01 3.01
CA LEU A 23 -13.63 12.28 1.74
C LEU A 23 -12.15 11.96 1.47
N LEU A 24 -11.26 12.94 1.69
CA LEU A 24 -9.83 12.75 1.48
C LEU A 24 -9.26 11.68 2.44
N SER A 25 -9.71 11.68 3.70
CA SER A 25 -9.33 10.67 4.68
C SER A 25 -9.83 9.28 4.31
N LEU A 26 -11.06 9.17 3.78
CA LEU A 26 -11.61 7.91 3.30
C LEU A 26 -10.81 7.36 2.11
N LEU A 27 -10.47 8.22 1.15
CA LEU A 27 -9.62 7.85 0.02
C LEU A 27 -8.25 7.36 0.47
N TRP A 28 -7.67 8.03 1.47
CA TRP A 28 -6.38 7.64 2.04
C TRP A 28 -6.45 6.26 2.73
N LEU A 29 -7.52 6.01 3.50
CA LEU A 29 -7.79 4.71 4.12
C LEU A 29 -7.97 3.59 3.08
N ILE A 30 -8.67 3.87 1.97
CA ILE A 30 -8.84 2.90 0.88
C ILE A 30 -7.49 2.59 0.23
N ALA A 31 -6.67 3.61 -0.04
CA ALA A 31 -5.34 3.43 -0.60
C ALA A 31 -4.44 2.58 0.33
N PHE A 32 -4.54 2.79 1.65
CA PHE A 32 -3.86 1.99 2.66
C PHE A 32 -4.32 0.52 2.64
N GLN A 33 -5.64 0.29 2.66
CA GLN A 33 -6.22 -1.07 2.67
C GLN A 33 -5.91 -1.86 1.40
N LEU A 34 -5.85 -1.18 0.25
CA LEU A 34 -5.49 -1.80 -1.03
C LEU A 34 -3.97 -1.97 -1.19
N GLY A 35 -3.16 -1.52 -0.23
CA GLY A 35 -1.71 -1.70 -0.26
C GLY A 35 -0.98 -0.79 -1.26
N TYR A 36 -1.62 0.28 -1.75
CA TYR A 36 -0.98 1.31 -2.59
C TYR A 36 -0.04 2.23 -1.81
N THR A 37 0.14 1.98 -0.52
CA THR A 37 1.15 2.68 0.27
C THR A 37 2.54 2.14 -0.05
N PRO A 38 3.58 2.99 0.03
CA PRO A 38 4.97 2.53 -0.10
C PRO A 38 5.27 1.41 0.89
N ALA A 39 6.00 0.40 0.44
CA ALA A 39 6.50 -0.65 1.31
C ALA A 39 7.46 -0.08 2.37
N ILE A 40 7.48 -0.66 3.58
CA ILE A 40 8.47 -0.28 4.60
C ILE A 40 9.85 -0.87 4.29
N ALA A 41 10.88 -0.48 5.05
CA ALA A 41 12.26 -0.92 4.79
C ALA A 41 12.40 -2.44 4.82
N SER A 42 11.88 -3.09 5.86
CA SER A 42 11.93 -4.56 6.00
C SER A 42 11.17 -5.30 4.90
N GLU A 43 10.05 -4.76 4.42
CA GLU A 43 9.29 -5.35 3.29
C GLU A 43 10.11 -5.28 1.99
N ARG A 44 10.86 -4.19 1.77
CA ARG A 44 11.76 -4.07 0.62
C ARG A 44 12.98 -4.98 0.72
N GLU A 45 13.56 -5.10 1.92
CA GLU A 45 14.67 -6.01 2.20
C GLU A 45 14.26 -7.45 1.95
N PHE A 46 13.09 -7.86 2.42
CA PHE A 46 12.53 -9.19 2.11
C PHE A 46 12.47 -9.46 0.61
N ILE A 47 11.94 -8.52 -0.19
CA ILE A 47 11.89 -8.70 -1.65
C ILE A 47 13.31 -8.82 -2.24
N ALA A 48 14.27 -8.03 -1.76
CA ALA A 48 15.66 -8.10 -2.20
C ALA A 48 16.29 -9.47 -1.87
N ASP A 49 16.04 -9.99 -0.68
CA ASP A 49 16.49 -11.31 -0.27
C ASP A 49 15.88 -12.40 -1.17
N ILE A 50 14.57 -12.33 -1.44
CA ILE A 50 13.90 -13.28 -2.33
C ILE A 50 14.50 -13.27 -3.74
N LYS A 51 14.86 -12.10 -4.29
CA LYS A 51 15.51 -12.00 -5.60
C LYS A 51 16.84 -12.77 -5.69
N THR A 52 17.58 -12.85 -4.59
CA THR A 52 18.87 -13.57 -4.52
C THR A 52 18.72 -15.01 -4.04
N SER A 53 17.53 -15.41 -3.58
CA SER A 53 17.25 -16.74 -3.05
C SER A 53 17.09 -17.81 -4.13
N PRO A 54 17.23 -19.10 -3.79
CA PRO A 54 16.91 -20.20 -4.71
C PRO A 54 15.47 -20.17 -5.25
N PHE A 55 14.54 -19.61 -4.48
CA PHE A 55 13.13 -19.50 -4.83
C PHE A 55 12.86 -18.48 -5.94
N ALA A 56 13.82 -17.60 -6.26
CA ALA A 56 13.70 -16.64 -7.36
C ALA A 56 13.46 -17.31 -8.71
N SER A 57 13.86 -18.58 -8.87
CA SER A 57 13.64 -19.37 -10.08
C SER A 57 12.22 -19.95 -10.18
N HIS A 58 11.47 -19.96 -9.08
CA HIS A 58 10.14 -20.57 -9.06
C HIS A 58 9.13 -19.72 -9.85
N PRO A 59 8.28 -20.32 -10.73
CA PRO A 59 7.40 -19.56 -11.62
C PRO A 59 6.40 -18.62 -10.94
N ALA A 60 5.95 -18.95 -9.72
CA ALA A 60 5.09 -18.06 -8.94
C ALA A 60 5.85 -16.83 -8.45
N VAL A 61 7.08 -17.01 -7.97
CA VAL A 61 7.93 -15.94 -7.43
C VAL A 61 8.42 -15.03 -8.55
N GLN A 62 8.86 -15.61 -9.69
CA GLN A 62 9.25 -14.81 -10.86
C GLN A 62 8.14 -13.85 -11.32
N ARG A 63 6.88 -14.33 -11.39
CA ARG A 63 5.76 -13.46 -11.77
C ARG A 63 5.53 -12.33 -10.78
N ALA A 64 5.66 -12.60 -9.49
CA ALA A 64 5.56 -11.56 -8.47
C ALA A 64 6.72 -10.56 -8.56
N LEU A 65 7.95 -11.02 -8.78
CA LEU A 65 9.12 -10.15 -8.92
C LEU A 65 9.07 -9.28 -10.19
N LEU A 66 8.58 -9.81 -11.31
CA LEU A 66 8.37 -9.03 -12.54
C LEU A 66 7.36 -7.89 -12.33
N ARG A 67 6.32 -8.12 -11.52
CA ARG A 67 5.39 -7.06 -11.13
C ARG A 67 6.10 -5.97 -10.32
N VAL A 68 6.95 -6.34 -9.36
CA VAL A 68 7.75 -5.38 -8.58
C VAL A 68 8.65 -4.55 -9.50
N GLU A 69 9.29 -5.18 -10.49
CA GLU A 69 10.24 -4.52 -11.41
C GLU A 69 9.58 -3.58 -12.42
N SER A 70 8.33 -3.85 -12.76
CA SER A 70 7.54 -2.99 -13.65
C SER A 70 6.78 -1.88 -12.90
N ALA A 71 6.78 -1.91 -11.57
CA ALA A 71 6.09 -0.91 -10.76
C ALA A 71 6.91 0.40 -10.66
N PRO A 72 6.23 1.57 -10.65
CA PRO A 72 6.91 2.86 -10.48
C PRO A 72 7.57 3.02 -9.10
N TYR A 73 7.10 2.27 -8.11
CA TYR A 73 7.70 2.14 -6.78
C TYR A 73 7.25 0.81 -6.15
N VAL A 74 7.95 0.36 -5.12
CA VAL A 74 7.58 -0.87 -4.39
C VAL A 74 6.48 -0.56 -3.38
N SER A 75 5.29 -1.11 -3.64
CA SER A 75 4.13 -0.95 -2.77
C SER A 75 3.97 -2.12 -1.78
N ARG A 76 3.15 -1.94 -0.76
CA ARG A 76 2.81 -3.01 0.19
C ARG A 76 2.07 -4.16 -0.49
N ALA A 77 1.28 -3.88 -1.52
CA ALA A 77 0.64 -4.91 -2.33
C ALA A 77 1.66 -5.77 -3.10
N ASP A 78 2.78 -5.19 -3.53
CA ASP A 78 3.84 -5.96 -4.20
C ASP A 78 4.59 -6.85 -3.20
N PHE A 79 4.84 -6.37 -1.99
CA PHE A 79 5.34 -7.20 -0.89
C PHE A 79 4.43 -8.41 -0.63
N GLN A 80 3.13 -8.19 -0.44
CA GLN A 80 2.16 -9.27 -0.21
C GLN A 80 2.14 -10.28 -1.37
N ALA A 81 2.24 -9.80 -2.62
CA ALA A 81 2.29 -10.68 -3.78
C ALA A 81 3.54 -11.58 -3.77
N VAL A 82 4.71 -11.03 -3.43
CA VAL A 82 5.96 -11.80 -3.32
C VAL A 82 5.90 -12.77 -2.14
N GLU A 83 5.39 -12.35 -0.98
CA GLU A 83 5.23 -13.19 0.21
C GLU A 83 4.33 -14.40 -0.06
N VAL A 84 3.18 -14.20 -0.69
CA VAL A 84 2.27 -15.29 -1.08
C VAL A 84 2.94 -16.23 -2.09
N ALA A 85 3.62 -15.68 -3.10
CA ALA A 85 4.32 -16.47 -4.10
C ALA A 85 5.45 -17.31 -3.49
N PHE A 86 6.19 -16.74 -2.54
CA PHE A 86 7.21 -17.45 -1.77
C PHE A 86 6.60 -18.58 -0.94
N GLY A 87 5.48 -18.33 -0.24
CA GLY A 87 4.78 -19.37 0.51
C GLY A 87 4.33 -20.56 -0.37
N ILE A 88 3.86 -20.28 -1.59
CA ILE A 88 3.52 -21.32 -2.57
C ILE A 88 4.76 -22.12 -2.98
N ALA A 89 5.86 -21.43 -3.31
CA ALA A 89 7.11 -22.05 -3.73
C ALA A 89 7.73 -22.92 -2.61
N ALA A 90 7.77 -22.39 -1.39
CA ALA A 90 8.25 -23.10 -0.21
C ALA A 90 7.42 -24.36 0.07
N LYS A 91 6.09 -24.27 -0.06
CA LYS A 91 5.22 -25.43 0.09
C LYS A 91 5.47 -26.48 -1.00
N ALA A 92 5.68 -26.06 -2.25
CA ALA A 92 5.99 -26.99 -3.35
C ALA A 92 7.31 -27.75 -3.09
N SER A 93 8.36 -27.04 -2.64
CA SER A 93 9.67 -27.65 -2.35
C SER A 93 9.70 -28.66 -1.19
N LEU A 94 8.64 -28.73 -0.37
CA LEU A 94 8.53 -29.73 0.71
C LEU A 94 7.96 -31.07 0.22
N HIS A 95 7.44 -31.12 -1.01
CA HIS A 95 6.81 -32.31 -1.59
C HIS A 95 7.64 -32.95 -2.71
N ASP A 96 8.79 -32.36 -3.04
CA ASP A 96 9.81 -32.88 -3.96
C ASP A 96 10.97 -33.52 -3.16
#